data_AF-A0A3C0V126-F1
#
_entry.id   AF-A0A3C0V126-F1
#
_cell.length_a   1.000
_cell.length_b   1.000
_cell.length_c   1.000
_cell.angle_alpha   90.00
_cell.angle_beta   90.00
_cell.angle_gamma   90.00
#
_symmetry.space_group_name_H-M   'P 1'
#
loop_
_entity.id
_entity.type
_entity.pdbx_description
1 polymer ?
#
loop_
_entity_poly.entity_id
_entity_poly.type
_entity_poly.pdbx_seq_one_letter_code
_entity_poly.pdbx_strand_id
1 'polypeptide(L)'
;MPGIITSYFALPPWASIIVLSLFGYIGYLLVFGIKRYFDAAREFRNTIYAEFEGIYPTPTKWPEESMAIIHILKEKFPRIEIAVHKFKDHLPFFLARGFNKAWIKYYNEYEQEGWQSYFQYLPMSGTSYSYGKKISEYDNTETFKENFKKNVDRLMKYAKQI
;
A
#
# COMPACT_ATOMS: atom_id res chain seq x y z
N MET A 1 67.87 4.07 -9.70
CA MET A 1 67.59 2.71 -10.23
C MET A 1 67.07 1.85 -9.07
N PRO A 2 66.21 0.86 -9.37
CA PRO A 2 64.91 0.55 -8.75
C PRO A 2 65.04 -0.18 -7.38
N GLY A 3 64.00 -0.41 -6.59
CA GLY A 3 62.59 -0.40 -6.91
C GLY A 3 61.68 -0.36 -5.69
N ILE A 4 60.48 0.11 -5.96
CA ILE A 4 59.31 0.11 -5.10
C ILE A 4 58.97 -1.35 -4.79
N ILE A 5 59.07 -1.76 -3.52
CA ILE A 5 58.36 -2.94 -3.05
C ILE A 5 57.10 -2.43 -2.37
N THR A 6 56.05 -2.30 -3.18
CA THR A 6 54.68 -2.23 -2.72
C THR A 6 54.43 -3.42 -1.81
N SER A 7 54.44 -3.20 -0.49
CA SER A 7 54.00 -4.20 0.47
C SER A 7 52.51 -4.40 0.28
N TYR A 8 52.15 -5.40 -0.54
CA TYR A 8 50.77 -5.85 -0.64
C TYR A 8 50.34 -6.30 0.76
N PHE A 9 49.39 -5.58 1.35
CA PHE A 9 48.65 -6.01 2.54
C PHE A 9 47.87 -7.27 2.15
N ALA A 10 48.52 -8.43 2.16
CA ALA A 10 47.88 -9.71 1.92
C ALA A 10 47.02 -10.02 3.15
N LEU A 11 45.70 -9.89 3.00
CA LEU A 11 44.76 -10.28 4.03
C LEU A 11 44.98 -11.76 4.39
N PRO A 12 45.00 -12.12 5.69
CA PRO A 12 45.09 -13.51 6.09
C PRO A 12 43.95 -14.33 5.48
N PRO A 13 44.15 -15.61 5.10
CA PRO A 13 43.11 -16.44 4.49
C PRO A 13 41.81 -16.54 5.29
N TRP A 14 41.89 -16.47 6.63
CA TRP A 14 40.72 -16.47 7.51
C TRP A 14 39.86 -15.21 7.33
N ALA A 15 40.45 -14.07 6.97
CA ALA A 15 39.72 -12.83 6.74
C ALA A 15 38.85 -12.95 5.48
N SER A 16 39.35 -13.60 4.42
CA SER A 16 38.57 -13.89 3.21
C SER A 16 37.35 -14.77 3.51
N ILE A 17 37.50 -15.78 4.38
CA ILE A 17 36.40 -16.66 4.79
C ILE A 17 35.32 -15.89 5.55
N ILE A 18 35.71 -15.02 6.49
CA ILE A 18 34.76 -14.18 7.25
C ILE A 18 34.00 -13.26 6.30
N VAL A 19 34.71 -12.59 5.39
CA VAL A 19 34.10 -11.66 4.43
C VAL A 19 33.11 -12.39 3.51
N LEU A 20 33.50 -13.54 2.94
CA LEU A 20 32.60 -14.34 2.11
C LEU A 20 31.38 -14.84 2.89
N SER A 21 31.56 -15.24 4.15
CA SER A 21 30.45 -15.68 5.03
C SER A 21 29.48 -14.53 5.32
N LEU A 22 30.00 -13.33 5.57
CA LEU A 22 29.19 -12.14 5.80
C LEU A 22 28.40 -11.76 4.54
N PHE A 23 29.03 -11.75 3.37
CA PHE A 23 28.35 -11.50 2.11
C PHE A 23 27.30 -12.57 1.78
N GLY A 24 27.61 -13.85 2.04
CA GLY A 24 26.66 -14.94 1.88
C GLY A 24 25.44 -14.79 2.81
N TYR A 25 25.67 -14.44 4.08
CA TYR A 25 24.60 -14.20 5.05
C TYR A 25 23.74 -12.99 4.68
N ILE A 26 24.36 -11.86 4.27
CA ILE A 26 23.63 -10.68 3.80
C ILE A 26 22.81 -11.03 2.55
N GLY A 27 23.41 -11.73 1.58
CA GLY A 27 22.71 -12.20 0.39
C GLY A 27 21.52 -13.08 0.72
N TYR A 28 21.69 -14.02 1.67
CA TYR A 28 20.60 -14.88 2.15
C TYR A 28 19.46 -14.06 2.78
N LEU A 29 19.76 -13.11 3.67
CA LEU A 29 18.76 -12.25 4.29
C LEU A 29 17.99 -11.41 3.25
N LEU A 30 18.67 -10.89 2.24
CA LEU A 30 18.05 -10.13 1.16
C LEU A 30 17.09 -11.01 0.34
N VAL A 31 17.54 -12.18 -0.11
CA VAL A 31 16.71 -13.12 -0.88
C VAL A 31 15.50 -13.58 -0.08
N PHE A 32 15.70 -13.93 1.19
CA PHE A 32 14.61 -14.36 2.07
C PHE A 32 13.61 -13.23 2.34
N GLY A 33 14.08 -12.01 2.56
CA GLY A 33 13.24 -10.83 2.72
C GLY A 33 12.40 -10.53 1.47
N ILE A 34 13.00 -10.62 0.29
CA ILE A 34 12.32 -10.44 -1.00
C ILE A 34 11.24 -11.51 -1.20
N LYS A 35 11.55 -12.78 -0.89
CA LYS A 35 10.59 -13.88 -0.99
C LYS A 35 9.37 -13.65 -0.08
N ARG A 36 9.61 -13.29 1.19
CA ARG A 36 8.53 -12.98 2.14
C ARG A 36 7.67 -11.81 1.68
N TYR A 37 8.30 -10.77 1.13
CA TYR A 37 7.57 -9.65 0.53
C TYR A 37 6.66 -10.11 -0.61
N PHE A 38 7.15 -10.93 -1.54
CA PHE A 38 6.34 -11.41 -2.66
C PHE A 38 5.19 -12.33 -2.22
N ASP A 39 5.43 -13.20 -1.24
CA ASP A 39 4.38 -14.08 -0.69
C ASP A 39 3.31 -13.25 0.03
N ALA A 40 3.71 -12.27 0.84
CA ALA A 40 2.78 -11.35 1.50
C ALA A 40 2.03 -10.45 0.50
N ALA A 41 2.70 -9.96 -0.54
CA ALA A 41 2.08 -9.20 -1.63
C ALA A 41 1.02 -10.02 -2.36
N ARG A 42 1.28 -11.32 -2.60
CA ARG A 42 0.31 -12.25 -3.19
C ARG A 42 -0.90 -12.45 -2.28
N GLU A 43 -0.68 -12.74 -0.99
CA GLU A 43 -1.76 -12.91 -0.01
C GLU A 43 -2.63 -11.66 0.11
N PHE A 44 -2.00 -10.48 0.19
CA PHE A 44 -2.68 -9.20 0.24
C PHE A 44 -3.55 -8.96 -0.99
N ARG A 45 -2.99 -9.13 -2.20
CA ARG A 45 -3.74 -8.96 -3.45
C ARG A 45 -4.93 -9.90 -3.55
N ASN A 46 -4.72 -11.17 -3.21
CA ASN A 46 -5.79 -12.18 -3.24
C ASN A 46 -6.92 -11.79 -2.28
N THR A 47 -6.57 -11.31 -1.08
CA THR A 47 -7.57 -10.83 -0.11
C THR A 47 -8.34 -9.63 -0.64
N ILE A 48 -7.65 -8.64 -1.22
CA ILE A 48 -8.32 -7.46 -1.80
C ILE A 48 -9.27 -7.86 -2.94
N TYR A 49 -8.85 -8.74 -3.85
CA TYR A 49 -9.71 -9.19 -4.95
C TYR A 49 -10.90 -10.03 -4.46
N ALA A 50 -10.70 -10.88 -3.47
CA ALA A 50 -11.77 -11.69 -2.88
C ALA A 50 -12.79 -10.81 -2.14
N GLU A 51 -12.32 -9.91 -1.26
CA GLU A 51 -13.21 -9.02 -0.52
C GLU A 51 -13.93 -8.06 -1.44
N PHE A 52 -13.29 -7.54 -2.48
CA PHE A 52 -13.91 -6.58 -3.40
C PHE A 52 -14.45 -7.21 -4.68
N GLU A 53 -14.75 -8.50 -4.67
CA GLU A 53 -15.33 -9.18 -5.83
C GLU A 53 -16.59 -8.45 -6.31
N GLY A 54 -16.61 -8.11 -7.59
CA GLY A 54 -17.71 -7.39 -8.24
C GLY A 54 -17.74 -5.87 -8.01
N ILE A 55 -16.95 -5.31 -7.08
CA ILE A 55 -16.79 -3.84 -6.95
C ILE A 55 -15.41 -3.35 -7.39
N TYR A 56 -14.42 -4.24 -7.45
CA TYR A 56 -13.05 -4.00 -7.95
C TYR A 56 -12.54 -5.22 -8.73
N PRO A 57 -11.72 -5.07 -9.78
CA PRO A 57 -11.25 -3.81 -10.39
C PRO A 57 -12.30 -3.10 -11.26
N THR A 58 -13.32 -3.84 -11.70
CA THR A 58 -14.45 -3.32 -12.47
C THR A 58 -15.72 -3.41 -11.63
N PRO A 59 -16.46 -2.30 -11.42
CA PRO A 59 -17.60 -2.27 -10.52
C PRO A 59 -18.89 -2.82 -11.19
N THR A 60 -18.97 -4.12 -11.40
CA THR A 60 -20.13 -4.80 -12.01
C THR A 60 -21.29 -5.04 -11.04
N LYS A 61 -21.01 -5.11 -9.74
CA LYS A 61 -21.95 -5.34 -8.63
C LYS A 61 -21.98 -4.14 -7.67
N TRP A 62 -21.84 -2.92 -8.20
CA TRP A 62 -21.98 -1.72 -7.37
C TRP A 62 -23.43 -1.59 -6.90
N PRO A 63 -23.70 -1.34 -5.60
CA PRO A 63 -25.07 -1.27 -5.11
C PRO A 63 -25.85 -0.11 -5.74
N GLU A 64 -27.13 -0.33 -6.02
CA GLU A 64 -28.04 0.70 -6.56
C GLU A 64 -28.35 1.76 -5.50
N GLU A 65 -28.60 1.33 -4.27
CA GLU A 65 -28.76 2.23 -3.13
C GLU A 65 -27.40 2.82 -2.75
N SER A 66 -27.29 4.15 -2.88
CA SER A 66 -26.03 4.87 -2.65
C SER A 66 -25.42 4.53 -1.29
N MET A 67 -26.20 4.58 -0.21
CA MET A 67 -25.71 4.31 1.15
C MET A 67 -25.26 2.86 1.39
N ALA A 68 -25.73 1.89 0.60
CA ALA A 68 -25.39 0.48 0.80
C ALA A 68 -23.89 0.20 0.59
N ILE A 69 -23.18 1.00 -0.22
CA ILE A 69 -21.72 0.83 -0.37
C ILE A 69 -20.98 1.07 0.95
N ILE A 70 -21.42 2.02 1.77
CA ILE A 70 -20.78 2.30 3.07
C ILE A 70 -20.89 1.08 3.98
N HIS A 71 -22.05 0.44 4.02
CA HIS A 71 -22.27 -0.76 4.82
C HIS A 71 -21.36 -1.90 4.34
N ILE A 72 -21.31 -2.15 3.04
CA ILE A 72 -20.45 -3.18 2.43
C ILE A 72 -18.97 -2.92 2.77
N LEU A 73 -18.49 -1.68 2.67
CA LEU A 73 -17.09 -1.35 2.94
C LEU A 73 -16.74 -1.47 4.43
N LYS A 74 -17.65 -1.07 5.32
CA LYS A 74 -17.49 -1.25 6.77
C LYS A 74 -17.46 -2.72 7.17
N GLU A 75 -18.32 -3.54 6.57
CA GLU A 75 -18.37 -4.99 6.81
C GLU A 75 -17.06 -5.68 6.41
N LYS A 76 -16.49 -5.27 5.27
CA LYS A 76 -15.24 -5.84 4.74
C LYS A 76 -13.99 -5.27 5.42
N PHE A 77 -14.11 -4.12 6.08
CA PHE A 77 -12.97 -3.39 6.65
C PHE A 77 -12.07 -4.23 7.56
N PRO A 78 -12.58 -5.01 8.56
CA PRO A 78 -11.71 -5.76 9.46
C PRO A 78 -10.82 -6.78 8.73
N ARG A 79 -11.36 -7.46 7.70
CA ARG A 79 -10.61 -8.45 6.92
C ARG A 79 -9.52 -7.79 6.08
N ILE A 80 -9.84 -6.64 5.48
CA ILE A 80 -8.87 -5.84 4.73
C ILE A 80 -7.79 -5.27 5.67
N GLU A 81 -8.18 -4.77 6.83
CA GLU A 81 -7.26 -4.23 7.84
C GLU A 81 -6.25 -5.29 8.29
N ILE A 82 -6.70 -6.52 8.55
CA ILE A 82 -5.81 -7.64 8.87
C ILE A 82 -4.81 -7.88 7.74
N ALA A 83 -5.27 -7.91 6.48
CA ALA A 83 -4.40 -8.11 5.32
C ALA A 83 -3.39 -6.96 5.15
N VAL A 84 -3.81 -5.71 5.40
CA VAL A 84 -2.96 -4.52 5.38
C VAL A 84 -1.86 -4.63 6.43
N HIS A 85 -2.19 -5.02 7.67
CA HIS A 85 -1.21 -5.18 8.75
C HIS A 85 -0.19 -6.28 8.43
N LYS A 86 -0.66 -7.46 8.04
CA LYS A 86 0.22 -8.58 7.62
C LYS A 86 1.18 -8.18 6.50
N PHE A 87 0.67 -7.46 5.50
CA PHE A 87 1.49 -7.04 4.37
C PHE A 87 2.53 -5.98 4.78
N LYS A 88 2.13 -5.04 5.64
CA LYS A 88 3.00 -3.97 6.16
C LYS A 88 4.23 -4.52 6.88
N ASP A 89 4.09 -5.62 7.62
CA ASP A 89 5.21 -6.27 8.33
C ASP A 89 6.30 -6.82 7.41
N HIS A 90 5.98 -6.98 6.11
CA HIS A 90 6.89 -7.45 5.08
C HIS A 90 7.23 -6.39 4.04
N LEU A 91 6.70 -5.18 4.21
CA LEU A 91 6.94 -4.06 3.31
C LEU A 91 8.28 -3.37 3.68
N PRO A 92 9.15 -3.06 2.69
CA PRO A 92 10.35 -2.29 2.96
C PRO A 92 10.03 -0.95 3.63
N PHE A 93 10.81 -0.58 4.66
CA PHE A 93 10.52 0.58 5.51
C PHE A 93 10.33 1.89 4.72
N PHE A 94 11.08 2.06 3.61
CA PHE A 94 10.99 3.24 2.76
C PHE A 94 9.67 3.34 1.99
N LEU A 95 8.94 2.24 1.81
CA LEU A 95 7.60 2.21 1.21
C LEU A 95 6.48 2.33 2.26
N ALA A 96 6.75 1.99 3.53
CA ALA A 96 5.75 1.93 4.59
C ALA A 96 4.98 3.25 4.78
N ARG A 97 5.67 4.39 4.72
CA ARG A 97 5.01 5.70 4.83
C ARG A 97 3.99 5.94 3.71
N GLY A 98 4.36 5.62 2.47
CA GLY A 98 3.48 5.77 1.32
C GLY A 98 2.30 4.80 1.37
N PHE A 99 2.54 3.56 1.82
CA PHE A 99 1.52 2.56 2.00
C PHE A 99 0.50 2.95 3.09
N ASN A 100 0.96 3.41 4.26
CA ASN A 100 0.07 3.91 5.32
C ASN A 100 -0.81 5.07 4.82
N LYS A 101 -0.23 5.99 4.03
CA LYS A 101 -1.00 7.09 3.44
C LYS A 101 -2.07 6.57 2.46
N ALA A 102 -1.73 5.58 1.63
CA ALA A 102 -2.71 4.95 0.74
C ALA A 102 -3.82 4.23 1.51
N TRP A 103 -3.48 3.59 2.64
CA TRP A 103 -4.44 2.95 3.54
C TRP A 103 -5.40 3.94 4.17
N ILE A 104 -4.88 5.00 4.80
CA ILE A 104 -5.70 6.06 5.38
C ILE A 104 -6.65 6.64 4.32
N LYS A 105 -6.14 6.93 3.12
CA LYS A 105 -6.93 7.50 2.04
C LYS A 105 -8.07 6.58 1.55
N TYR A 106 -7.92 5.27 1.71
CA TYR A 106 -8.98 4.34 1.38
C TYR A 106 -10.19 4.48 2.31
N TYR A 107 -9.97 4.60 3.63
CA TYR A 107 -11.06 4.60 4.62
C TYR A 107 -11.33 5.96 5.27
N ASN A 108 -10.60 7.01 4.91
CA ASN A 108 -10.83 8.36 5.41
C ASN A 108 -10.50 9.42 4.36
N GLU A 109 -11.53 10.13 3.90
CA GLU A 109 -11.42 11.28 3.01
C GLU A 109 -10.54 12.40 3.57
N TYR A 110 -10.66 12.68 4.88
CA TYR A 110 -9.98 13.79 5.55
C TYR A 110 -8.59 13.43 6.06
N GLU A 111 -8.13 12.19 5.83
CA GLU A 111 -6.84 11.67 6.30
C GLU A 111 -6.61 11.85 7.82
N GLN A 112 -7.69 11.88 8.63
CA GLN A 112 -7.63 11.99 10.09
C GLN A 112 -7.49 10.61 10.76
N GLU A 113 -6.60 10.48 11.74
CA GLU A 113 -6.45 9.22 12.46
C GLU A 113 -7.68 8.90 13.33
N GLY A 114 -8.07 7.63 13.37
CA GLY A 114 -9.18 7.14 14.21
C GLY A 114 -10.59 7.29 13.64
N TRP A 115 -10.76 7.90 12.45
CA TRP A 115 -12.07 8.09 11.81
C TRP A 115 -12.20 7.25 10.55
N GLN A 116 -13.30 6.51 10.44
CA GLN A 116 -13.67 5.73 9.26
C GLN A 116 -14.82 6.41 8.51
N SER A 117 -14.54 6.90 7.31
CA SER A 117 -15.48 7.58 6.41
C SER A 117 -15.31 7.10 4.96
N TYR A 118 -16.46 6.86 4.32
CA TYR A 118 -16.56 6.39 2.93
C TYR A 118 -17.39 7.32 2.06
N PHE A 119 -17.62 8.56 2.52
CA PHE A 119 -18.44 9.54 1.78
C PHE A 119 -17.84 9.91 0.42
N GLN A 120 -16.51 9.82 0.27
CA GLN A 120 -15.80 9.96 -1.00
C GLN A 120 -16.19 8.91 -2.07
N TYR A 121 -16.93 7.87 -1.70
CA TYR A 121 -17.45 6.83 -2.59
C TYR A 121 -18.97 6.87 -2.76
N LEU A 122 -19.64 7.92 -2.26
CA LEU A 122 -21.04 8.19 -2.55
C LEU A 122 -21.19 9.22 -3.66
N PRO A 123 -22.22 9.12 -4.53
CA PRO A 123 -22.56 10.19 -5.44
C PRO A 123 -23.16 11.36 -4.65
N MET A 124 -22.37 12.41 -4.47
CA MET A 124 -22.69 13.63 -3.76
C MET A 124 -22.30 14.85 -4.59
N SER A 125 -23.16 15.85 -4.52
CA SER A 125 -22.88 17.21 -4.97
C SER A 125 -23.21 18.18 -3.84
N GLY A 126 -22.40 19.21 -3.66
CA GLY A 126 -22.63 20.20 -2.62
C GLY A 126 -21.89 21.50 -2.88
N THR A 127 -22.48 22.58 -2.40
CA THR A 127 -21.88 23.92 -2.38
C THR A 127 -21.70 24.35 -0.94
N SER A 128 -20.47 24.72 -0.58
CA SER A 128 -20.19 25.30 0.73
C SER A 128 -20.21 26.82 0.65
N TYR A 129 -20.79 27.44 1.68
CA TYR A 129 -20.86 28.89 1.83
C TYR A 129 -20.17 29.33 3.12
N SER A 130 -19.49 30.47 3.08
CA SER A 130 -18.94 31.16 4.25
C SER A 130 -19.33 32.63 4.18
N TYR A 131 -19.96 33.16 5.24
CA TYR A 131 -20.49 34.53 5.28
C TYR A 131 -21.33 34.91 4.05
N GLY A 132 -22.19 33.99 3.60
CA GLY A 132 -23.03 34.18 2.41
C GLY A 132 -22.32 34.11 1.06
N LYS A 133 -20.99 33.88 1.02
CA LYS A 133 -20.22 33.69 -0.21
C LYS A 133 -19.95 32.20 -0.45
N LYS A 134 -20.18 31.74 -1.69
CA LYS A 134 -19.80 30.39 -2.13
C LYS A 134 -18.27 30.27 -2.06
N ILE A 135 -17.77 29.28 -1.31
CA ILE A 135 -16.34 29.04 -1.10
C ILE A 135 -15.83 27.80 -1.83
N SER A 136 -16.70 26.82 -2.08
CA SER A 136 -16.37 25.64 -2.85
C SER A 136 -17.62 24.99 -3.44
N GLU A 137 -17.41 24.24 -4.50
CA GLU A 137 -18.36 23.33 -5.11
C GLU A 137 -17.68 21.97 -5.22
N TYR A 138 -18.39 20.94 -4.83
CA TYR A 138 -17.94 19.56 -4.91
C TYR A 138 -19.00 18.78 -5.66
N ASP A 139 -18.57 18.00 -6.64
CA ASP A 139 -19.42 17.05 -7.34
C ASP A 139 -18.60 15.82 -7.67
N ASN A 140 -19.00 14.67 -7.13
CA ASN A 140 -18.42 13.37 -7.45
C ASN A 140 -19.47 12.39 -8.00
N THR A 141 -20.65 12.88 -8.39
CA THR A 141 -21.79 12.05 -8.83
C THR A 141 -21.45 11.13 -10.01
N GLU A 142 -20.46 11.50 -10.83
CA GLU A 142 -19.96 10.67 -11.93
C GLU A 142 -18.65 9.93 -11.59
N THR A 143 -17.90 10.36 -10.58
CA THR A 143 -16.51 9.91 -10.32
C THR A 143 -16.35 9.04 -9.08
N PHE A 144 -17.39 8.87 -8.26
CA PHE A 144 -17.31 8.13 -6.98
C PHE A 144 -16.79 6.68 -7.14
N LYS A 145 -17.22 5.95 -8.17
CA LYS A 145 -16.73 4.58 -8.46
C LYS A 145 -15.26 4.58 -8.89
N GLU A 146 -14.87 5.57 -9.68
CA GLU A 146 -13.48 5.75 -10.10
C GLU A 146 -12.59 6.13 -8.91
N ASN A 147 -13.08 6.97 -7.98
CA ASN A 147 -12.38 7.32 -6.75
C ASN A 147 -12.10 6.09 -5.89
N PHE A 148 -13.08 5.20 -5.76
CA PHE A 148 -12.88 3.91 -5.10
C PHE A 148 -11.79 3.10 -5.78
N LYS A 149 -11.91 2.87 -7.09
CA LYS A 149 -10.91 2.14 -7.86
C LYS A 149 -9.51 2.74 -7.70
N LYS A 150 -9.39 4.07 -7.80
CA LYS A 150 -8.13 4.81 -7.67
C LYS A 150 -7.51 4.64 -6.29
N ASN A 151 -8.31 4.64 -5.23
CA ASN A 151 -7.82 4.45 -3.87
C ASN A 151 -7.39 2.99 -3.61
N VAL A 152 -8.13 2.00 -4.14
CA VAL A 152 -7.70 0.60 -4.10
C VAL A 152 -6.44 0.39 -4.94
N ASP A 153 -6.33 0.97 -6.14
CA ASP A 153 -5.13 0.90 -6.98
C ASP A 153 -3.91 1.52 -6.28
N ARG A 154 -4.09 2.59 -5.50
CA ARG A 154 -3.03 3.20 -4.68
C ARG A 154 -2.51 2.27 -3.59
N LEU A 155 -3.35 1.40 -3.04
CA LEU A 155 -2.93 0.34 -2.12
C LEU A 155 -2.21 -0.78 -2.88
N MET A 156 -2.84 -1.26 -3.95
CA MET A 156 -2.37 -2.39 -4.75
C MET A 156 -1.03 -2.12 -5.45
N LYS A 157 -0.68 -0.86 -5.72
CA LYS A 157 0.62 -0.52 -6.32
C LYS A 157 1.82 -0.99 -5.49
N TYR A 158 1.66 -1.13 -4.18
CA TYR A 158 2.73 -1.59 -3.29
C TYR A 158 2.92 -3.09 -3.31
N ALA A 159 1.97 -3.85 -3.86
CA ALA A 159 2.00 -5.31 -3.96
C ALA A 159 2.26 -5.80 -5.41
N LYS A 160 2.79 -4.92 -6.28
CA LYS A 160 3.15 -5.31 -7.65
C LYS A 160 4.38 -6.22 -7.63
N GLN A 161 4.32 -7.29 -8.40
CA GLN A 161 5.51 -8.05 -8.76
C GLN A 161 6.31 -7.18 -9.72
N ILE A 162 7.59 -6.93 -9.40
CA ILE A 162 8.55 -6.27 -10.29
C ILE A 162 8.95 -7.27 -11.37
#